data_AF-A0A7Y8SYI0-F1
#
_entry.id   AF-A0A7Y8SYI0-F1
#
_cell.length_a   1.000
_cell.length_b   1.000
_cell.length_c   1.000
_cell.angle_alpha   90.00
_cell.angle_beta   90.00
_cell.angle_gamma   90.00
#
_symmetry.space_group_name_H-M   'P 1'
#
loop_
_entity.id
_entity.type
_entity.pdbx_description
1 polymer ?
#
loop_
_entity_poly.entity_id
_entity_poly.type
_entity_poly.pdbx_seq_one_letter_code
_entity_poly.pdbx_strand_id
1 'polypeptide(L)'
;MLARAAEAAGDVAAAEKAYKELMLKSPSMEVKYHYAHFLYQQGRDAESRSLLEASLVEGRRLPTHARKLNKEWLDRMSEALRGF
;
A
#
# COMPACT_ATOMS: atom_id res chain seq x y z
N MET A 1 -10.74 -0.55 8.38
CA MET A 1 -10.60 0.75 7.67
C MET A 1 -11.66 0.83 6.58
N LEU A 2 -12.20 2.03 6.32
CA LEU A 2 -13.25 2.29 5.32
C LEU A 2 -12.89 1.81 3.90
N ALA A 3 -11.63 1.91 3.49
CA ALA A 3 -11.19 1.45 2.16
C ALA A 3 -11.33 -0.08 1.97
N ARG A 4 -10.93 -0.88 2.97
CA ARG A 4 -11.18 -2.34 2.99
C ARG A 4 -12.67 -2.70 3.05
N ALA A 5 -13.48 -1.85 3.70
CA ALA A 5 -14.93 -2.05 3.73
C ALA A 5 -15.58 -1.74 2.37
N ALA A 6 -15.05 -0.76 1.64
CA ALA A 6 -15.48 -0.44 0.27
C ALA A 6 -15.03 -1.50 -0.74
N GLU A 7 -13.83 -2.09 -0.59
CA GLU A 7 -13.40 -3.28 -1.33
C GLU A 7 -14.37 -4.45 -1.13
N ALA A 8 -14.73 -4.73 0.12
CA ALA A 8 -15.70 -5.80 0.45
C ALA A 8 -17.12 -5.51 -0.07
N ALA A 9 -17.45 -4.24 -0.31
CA ALA A 9 -18.72 -3.81 -0.90
C ALA A 9 -18.73 -3.87 -2.45
N GLY A 10 -17.59 -4.17 -3.09
CA GLY A 10 -17.48 -4.28 -4.55
C GLY A 10 -17.47 -2.94 -5.30
N ASP A 11 -17.47 -1.80 -4.60
CA ASP A 11 -17.38 -0.48 -5.21
C ASP A 11 -15.91 -0.07 -5.35
N VAL A 12 -15.32 -0.51 -6.45
CA VAL A 12 -13.92 -0.25 -6.84
C VAL A 12 -13.63 1.26 -6.89
N ALA A 13 -14.56 2.06 -7.42
CA ALA A 13 -14.35 3.49 -7.58
C ALA A 13 -14.35 4.22 -6.23
N ALA A 14 -15.25 3.85 -5.33
CA ALA A 14 -15.28 4.37 -3.97
C ALA A 14 -14.05 3.94 -3.16
N ALA A 15 -13.61 2.68 -3.31
CA ALA A 15 -12.41 2.17 -2.66
C ALA A 15 -11.15 2.93 -3.11
N GLU A 16 -10.98 3.12 -4.43
CA GLU A 16 -9.85 3.87 -4.96
C GLU A 16 -9.85 5.33 -4.49
N LYS A 17 -11.02 5.99 -4.47
CA LYS A 17 -11.15 7.35 -3.94
C LYS A 17 -10.74 7.41 -2.46
N ALA A 18 -11.21 6.45 -1.64
CA ALA A 18 -10.87 6.38 -0.23
C ALA A 18 -9.37 6.17 0.00
N TYR A 19 -8.71 5.31 -0.80
CA TYR A 19 -7.26 5.14 -0.74
C TYR A 19 -6.49 6.40 -1.16
N LYS A 20 -6.93 7.09 -2.21
CA LYS A 20 -6.33 8.38 -2.62
C LYS A 20 -6.44 9.44 -1.52
N GLU A 21 -7.60 9.54 -0.87
CA GLU A 21 -7.78 10.45 0.26
C GLU A 21 -6.90 10.06 1.47
N LEU A 22 -6.77 8.77 1.76
CA LEU A 22 -5.87 8.27 2.82
C LEU A 22 -4.42 8.60 2.51
N MET A 23 -3.98 8.41 1.26
CA MET A 23 -2.63 8.75 0.82
C MET A 23 -2.34 10.25 0.94
N LEU A 24 -3.33 11.12 0.70
CA LEU A 24 -3.20 12.57 0.87
C LEU A 24 -3.12 12.98 2.34
N LYS A 25 -3.95 12.38 3.20
CA LYS A 25 -4.05 12.75 4.62
C LYS A 25 -2.94 12.13 5.47
N SER A 26 -2.57 10.89 5.19
CA SER A 26 -1.59 10.13 5.97
C SER A 26 -0.92 9.05 5.10
N PRO A 27 0.17 9.40 4.38
CA PRO A 27 0.90 8.48 3.50
C PRO A 27 1.79 7.50 4.29
N SER A 28 1.20 6.76 5.23
CA SER A 28 1.89 5.72 5.98
C SER A 28 2.23 4.51 5.10
N MET A 29 3.22 3.72 5.51
CA MET A 29 3.57 2.49 4.78
C MET A 29 2.41 1.49 4.79
N GLU A 30 1.62 1.44 5.86
CA GLU A 30 0.40 0.65 5.92
C GLU A 30 -0.58 1.01 4.80
N VAL A 31 -0.89 2.30 4.63
CA VAL A 31 -1.82 2.76 3.58
C VAL A 31 -1.29 2.42 2.20
N LYS A 32 0.02 2.60 1.96
CA LYS A 32 0.66 2.26 0.68
C LYS A 32 0.58 0.77 0.37
N TYR A 33 0.81 -0.09 1.37
CA TYR A 33 0.68 -1.54 1.21
C TYR A 33 -0.75 -1.94 0.86
N HIS A 34 -1.73 -1.41 1.58
CA HIS A 34 -3.14 -1.72 1.32
C HIS A 34 -3.61 -1.21 -0.04
N TYR A 35 -3.17 -0.02 -0.47
CA TYR A 35 -3.49 0.48 -1.79
C TYR A 35 -2.81 -0.33 -2.90
N ALA A 36 -1.57 -0.79 -2.70
CA ALA A 36 -0.93 -1.71 -3.65
C ALA A 36 -1.70 -3.04 -3.75
N HIS A 37 -2.08 -3.63 -2.61
CA HIS A 37 -2.88 -4.85 -2.59
C HIS A 37 -4.23 -4.65 -3.29
N PHE A 38 -4.89 -3.50 -3.10
CA PHE A 38 -6.10 -3.14 -3.85
C PHE A 38 -5.85 -3.17 -5.37
N LEU A 39 -4.80 -2.49 -5.84
CA LEU A 39 -4.46 -2.45 -7.26
C LEU A 39 -4.22 -3.86 -7.82
N TYR A 40 -3.56 -4.73 -7.06
CA TYR A 40 -3.37 -6.14 -7.43
C TYR A 40 -4.69 -6.90 -7.57
N GLN A 41 -5.62 -6.76 -6.61
CA GLN A 41 -6.94 -7.40 -6.70
C GLN A 41 -7.76 -6.94 -7.92
N GLN A 42 -7.48 -5.74 -8.42
CA GLN A 42 -8.10 -5.20 -9.63
C GLN A 42 -7.37 -5.58 -10.93
N GLY A 43 -6.35 -6.44 -10.87
CA GLY A 43 -5.52 -6.86 -12.02
C GLY A 43 -4.57 -5.78 -12.52
N ARG A 44 -4.31 -4.74 -11.72
CA ARG A 44 -3.40 -3.62 -12.04
C ARG A 44 -2.01 -3.90 -11.47
N ASP A 45 -1.45 -5.05 -11.86
CA ASP A 45 -0.23 -5.60 -11.26
C ASP A 45 0.98 -4.68 -11.43
N ALA A 46 1.13 -4.07 -12.61
CA ALA A 46 2.21 -3.13 -12.88
C ALA A 46 2.18 -1.91 -11.94
N GLU A 47 0.98 -1.39 -11.65
CA GLU A 47 0.81 -0.25 -10.76
C GLU A 47 1.02 -0.63 -9.30
N SER A 48 0.51 -1.79 -8.88
CA SER A 48 0.76 -2.36 -7.56
C SER A 48 2.26 -2.53 -7.31
N ARG A 49 2.96 -3.18 -8.25
CA ARG A 49 4.39 -3.43 -8.17
C ARG A 49 5.17 -2.13 -8.07
N SER A 50 4.88 -1.17 -8.95
CA SER A 50 5.54 0.15 -8.95
C SER A 50 5.36 0.87 -7.60
N LEU A 51 4.16 0.82 -7.03
CA LEU A 51 3.88 1.42 -5.73
C LEU A 51 4.64 0.75 -4.59
N LEU A 52 4.72 -0.58 -4.57
CA LEU A 52 5.49 -1.33 -3.57
C LEU A 52 7.00 -1.03 -3.68
N GLU A 53 7.54 -1.03 -4.89
CA GLU A 53 8.96 -0.72 -5.14
C GLU A 53 9.31 0.71 -4.68
N ALA A 54 8.49 1.70 -5.05
CA ALA A 54 8.66 3.08 -4.61
C ALA A 54 8.60 3.20 -3.07
N SER A 55 7.64 2.52 -2.43
CA SER A 55 7.47 2.53 -0.98
C SER A 55 8.65 1.91 -0.25
N LEU A 56 9.24 0.83 -0.77
CA LEU A 56 10.45 0.23 -0.20
C LEU A 56 11.67 1.13 -0.33
N VAL A 57 11.83 1.83 -1.45
CA VAL A 57 12.93 2.81 -1.64
C VAL A 57 12.80 3.93 -0.61
N GLU A 58 11.59 4.47 -0.40
CA GLU A 58 11.32 5.46 0.64
C GLU A 58 11.60 4.89 2.04
N GLY A 59 11.15 3.66 2.31
CA GLY A 59 11.36 2.98 3.58
C GLY A 59 12.84 2.81 3.93
N ARG A 60 13.70 2.52 2.95
CA ARG A 60 15.15 2.41 3.15
C ARG A 60 15.77 3.74 3.58
N ARG A 61 15.24 4.86 3.08
CA ARG A 61 15.70 6.23 3.38
C ARG A 61 15.22 6.75 4.74
N LEU A 62 14.25 6.08 5.38
CA LEU A 62 13.77 6.48 6.70
C LEU A 62 14.86 6.35 7.79
N PRO A 63 14.82 7.19 8.84
CA PRO A 63 15.66 7.02 10.02
C PRO A 63 15.45 5.66 10.70
N THR A 64 16.47 5.17 11.43
CA THR A 64 16.42 3.83 12.07
C THR A 64 15.19 3.60 12.95
N HIS A 65 14.74 4.60 13.72
CA HIS A 65 13.53 4.45 14.55
C HIS A 65 12.26 4.26 13.69
N ALA A 66 12.10 5.07 12.63
CA ALA A 66 10.96 5.01 11.74
C ALA A 66 10.97 3.73 10.88
N ARG A 67 12.15 3.22 10.51
CA ARG A 67 12.28 1.91 9.87
C ARG A 67 11.82 0.77 10.78
N LYS A 68 12.14 0.81 12.08
CA LYS A 68 11.66 -0.19 13.04
C LYS A 68 10.15 -0.13 13.19
N LEU A 69 9.57 1.07 13.28
CA LEU A 69 8.13 1.26 13.38
C LEU A 69 7.38 0.75 12.15
N ASN A 70 7.96 0.91 10.96
CA ASN A 70 7.37 0.45 9.71
C ASN A 70 7.88 -0.94 9.27
N LYS A 71 8.65 -1.64 10.10
CA LYS A 71 9.35 -2.87 9.70
C LYS A 71 8.39 -3.93 9.19
N GLU A 72 7.31 -4.16 9.91
CA GLU A 72 6.27 -5.12 9.54
C GLU A 72 5.71 -4.85 8.13
N TRP A 73 5.43 -3.57 7.83
CA TRP A 73 4.90 -3.16 6.53
C TRP A 73 5.93 -3.27 5.42
N LEU A 74 7.18 -2.89 5.68
CA LEU A 74 8.27 -3.04 4.71
C LEU A 74 8.55 -4.52 4.41
N ASP A 75 8.50 -5.39 5.42
CA ASP A 75 8.65 -6.83 5.24
C ASP A 75 7.50 -7.39 4.39
N ARG A 76 6.23 -7.04 4.70
CA ARG A 76 5.06 -7.43 3.90
C ARG A 76 5.11 -6.93 2.45
N MET A 77 5.55 -5.69 2.23
CA MET A 77 5.73 -5.15 0.88
C MET A 77 6.80 -5.93 0.10
N SER A 78 7.90 -6.27 0.76
CA SER A 78 8.97 -7.07 0.14
C SER A 78 8.52 -8.49 -0.16
N GLU A 79 7.68 -9.08 0.70
CA GLU A 79 7.11 -10.41 0.48
C GLU A 79 6.12 -10.39 -0.68
N ALA A 80 5.21 -9.40 -0.71
CA ALA A 80 4.28 -9.20 -1.81
C ALA A 80 5.01 -9.10 -3.15
N LEU A 81 6.10 -8.31 -3.24
CA LEU A 81 6.92 -8.20 -4.44
C LEU A 81 7.59 -9.51 -4.89
N ARG A 82 7.84 -10.45 -4.00
CA ARG A 82 8.38 -11.78 -4.34
C ARG A 82 7.31 -12.73 -4.86
N GLY A 83 6.03 -12.44 -4.59
CA GLY A 83 4.89 -13.23 -5.02
C GLY A 83 4.27 -12.79 -6.36
N PHE A 84 4.72 -11.67 -6.93
CA PHE A 84 4.46 -11.29 -8.33
C PHE A 84 5.33 -12.12 -9.28
#